data_AF-A0ABD5KMB5-F1
#
_entry.id   AF-A0ABD5KMB5-F1
#
_cell.length_a   1.000
_cell.length_b   1.000
_cell.length_c   1.000
_cell.angle_alpha   90.00
_cell.angle_beta   90.00
_cell.angle_gamma   90.00
#
_symmetry.space_group_name_H-M   'P 1'
#
loop_
_entity.id
_entity.type
_entity.pdbx_description
1 polymer ?
#
loop_
_entity_poly.entity_id
_entity_poly.type
_entity_poly.pdbx_seq_one_letter_code
_entity_poly.pdbx_strand_id
1 'polypeptide(L)'
;MGVLRNLSIYRKLLIMVIISTISLITVAVISYFYTQRIADSSESMYNDRLQPIRQLGQIRTNNRAIDANTLEMILSKDEDYQRERLDEIQEKEAENNKLMAQYEKTFMLDNEKEKLDVYKENIGDLAQARSEAIQLAQDEKGDEAYNVFSKQIVTLRTTINNTLDDLQTINNEEAKSIYQKNKQSAKSAVTTILLVSALVILLTIGIGLLIARMITKPLNDIKNLMETAKYGDFQVKGTYESNDEIGLLTASFNKMIGGLKEMIMSVGNISSTVAASSEELSASAEQNNSAIEHISSITEKLASGSNH
;
A
#
# COMPACT_ATOMS: atom_id res chain seq x y z
N MET A 1 -16.20 -16.84 -18.37
CA MET A 1 -16.89 -17.31 -17.14
C MET A 1 -16.84 -18.83 -16.91
N GLY A 2 -16.62 -19.69 -17.93
CA GLY A 2 -16.58 -21.15 -17.74
C GLY A 2 -15.45 -21.68 -16.84
N VAL A 3 -14.27 -21.05 -16.88
CA VAL A 3 -13.10 -21.50 -16.09
C VAL A 3 -13.35 -21.37 -14.59
N LEU A 4 -13.85 -20.21 -14.14
CA LEU A 4 -14.19 -19.98 -12.73
C LEU A 4 -15.28 -20.92 -12.21
N ARG A 5 -16.20 -21.37 -13.08
CA ARG A 5 -17.31 -22.25 -12.67
C ARG A 5 -16.82 -23.62 -12.23
N ASN A 6 -15.90 -24.19 -12.99
CA ASN A 6 -15.37 -25.54 -12.75
C ASN A 6 -14.28 -25.58 -11.66
N LEU A 7 -13.92 -24.44 -11.06
CA LEU A 7 -12.99 -24.42 -9.93
C LEU A 7 -13.67 -24.86 -8.65
N SER A 8 -12.89 -25.55 -7.81
CA SER A 8 -13.30 -25.93 -6.48
C SER A 8 -13.64 -24.69 -5.62
N ILE A 9 -14.53 -24.84 -4.63
CA ILE A 9 -14.93 -23.76 -3.71
C ILE A 9 -13.70 -23.17 -3.03
N TYR A 10 -12.78 -24.04 -2.57
CA TYR A 10 -11.52 -23.62 -1.97
C TYR A 10 -10.73 -22.70 -2.90
N ARG A 11 -10.56 -23.07 -4.19
CA ARG A 11 -9.83 -22.25 -5.16
C ARG A 11 -10.53 -20.92 -5.45
N LYS A 12 -11.86 -20.91 -5.50
CA LYS A 12 -12.65 -19.67 -5.67
C LYS A 12 -12.39 -18.69 -4.50
N LEU A 13 -12.46 -19.18 -3.26
CA LEU A 13 -12.17 -18.37 -2.07
C LEU A 13 -10.70 -17.91 -2.03
N LEU A 14 -9.76 -18.79 -2.37
CA LEU A 14 -8.34 -18.47 -2.41
C LEU A 14 -8.04 -17.34 -3.41
N ILE A 15 -8.66 -17.36 -4.60
CA ILE A 15 -8.53 -16.28 -5.59
C ILE A 15 -8.97 -14.93 -5.01
N MET A 16 -10.10 -14.90 -4.28
CA MET A 16 -10.59 -13.66 -3.66
C MET A 16 -9.59 -13.11 -2.63
N VAL A 17 -9.04 -13.99 -1.78
CA VAL A 17 -8.03 -13.60 -0.79
C VAL A 17 -6.77 -13.09 -1.47
N ILE A 18 -6.25 -13.82 -2.46
CA ILE A 18 -5.04 -13.43 -3.21
C ILE A 18 -5.23 -12.06 -3.87
N ILE A 19 -6.37 -11.82 -4.53
CA ILE A 19 -6.66 -10.53 -5.18
C ILE A 19 -6.70 -9.42 -4.12
N SER A 20 -7.34 -9.65 -2.99
CA SER A 20 -7.42 -8.67 -1.90
C SER A 20 -6.03 -8.35 -1.34
N THR A 21 -5.20 -9.37 -1.10
CA THR A 21 -3.82 -9.21 -0.63
C THR A 21 -2.94 -8.48 -1.63
N ILE A 22 -2.97 -8.86 -2.92
CA ILE A 22 -2.21 -8.19 -3.98
C ILE A 22 -2.62 -6.72 -4.08
N SER A 23 -3.91 -6.43 -3.93
CA SER A 23 -4.39 -5.06 -3.98
C SER A 23 -3.88 -4.21 -2.82
N LEU A 24 -3.85 -4.76 -1.60
CA LEU A 24 -3.25 -4.09 -0.43
C LEU A 24 -1.75 -3.84 -0.63
N ILE A 25 -1.02 -4.84 -1.14
CA ILE A 25 0.41 -4.70 -1.45
C ILE A 25 0.62 -3.60 -2.49
N THR A 26 -0.21 -3.53 -3.52
CA THR A 26 -0.10 -2.52 -4.58
C THR A 26 -0.23 -1.11 -4.02
N VAL A 27 -1.23 -0.86 -3.17
CA VAL A 27 -1.42 0.43 -2.50
C VAL A 27 -0.24 0.76 -1.59
N ALA A 28 0.26 -0.22 -0.82
CA ALA A 28 1.41 -0.04 0.06
C ALA A 28 2.68 0.33 -0.72
N VAL A 29 2.95 -0.37 -1.82
CA VAL A 29 4.12 -0.14 -2.69
C VAL A 29 4.06 1.25 -3.33
N ILE A 30 2.90 1.65 -3.87
CA ILE A 30 2.71 3.00 -4.42
C ILE A 30 2.96 4.07 -3.35
N SER A 31 2.37 3.88 -2.17
CA SER A 31 2.53 4.81 -1.05
C SER A 31 3.99 4.94 -0.62
N TYR A 32 4.71 3.81 -0.57
CA TYR A 32 6.13 3.76 -0.25
C TYR A 32 6.96 4.57 -1.26
N PHE A 33 6.78 4.37 -2.56
CA PHE A 33 7.52 5.10 -3.59
C PHE A 33 7.30 6.62 -3.55
N TYR A 34 6.06 7.07 -3.37
CA TYR A 34 5.78 8.51 -3.24
C TYR A 34 6.39 9.10 -1.97
N THR A 35 6.33 8.37 -0.86
CA THR A 35 6.90 8.79 0.42
C THR A 35 8.42 8.89 0.34
N GLN A 36 9.08 7.87 -0.23
CA GLN A 36 10.53 7.85 -0.40
C GLN A 36 11.00 9.02 -1.27
N ARG A 37 10.32 9.28 -2.39
CA ARG A 37 10.63 10.41 -3.26
C ARG A 37 10.53 11.76 -2.54
N ILE A 38 9.52 11.94 -1.69
CA ILE A 38 9.37 13.16 -0.88
C ILE A 38 10.47 13.23 0.18
N ALA A 39 10.83 12.10 0.80
CA ALA A 39 11.90 12.02 1.79
C ALA A 39 13.25 12.42 1.19
N ASP A 40 13.67 11.79 0.08
CA ASP A 40 14.95 12.07 -0.59
C ASP A 40 15.04 13.54 -1.03
N SER A 41 13.94 14.06 -1.61
CA SER A 41 13.84 15.46 -2.02
C SER A 41 13.90 16.44 -0.84
N SER A 42 13.31 16.07 0.31
CA SER A 42 13.36 16.87 1.53
C SER A 42 14.75 16.82 2.18
N GLU A 43 15.44 15.70 2.10
CA GLU A 43 16.83 15.55 2.55
C GLU A 43 17.76 16.44 1.72
N SER A 44 17.63 16.43 0.39
CA SER A 44 18.39 17.33 -0.48
C SER A 44 18.06 18.79 -0.21
N MET A 45 16.79 19.16 -0.01
CA MET A 45 16.42 20.53 0.40
C MET A 45 17.12 20.97 1.70
N TYR A 46 17.26 20.05 2.67
CA TYR A 46 17.91 20.36 3.93
C TYR A 46 19.43 20.46 3.80
N ASN A 47 20.06 19.43 3.24
CA ASN A 47 21.52 19.30 3.16
C ASN A 47 22.13 20.22 2.09
N ASP A 48 21.48 20.34 0.93
CA ASP A 48 22.04 21.04 -0.23
C ASP A 48 21.53 22.48 -0.36
N ARG A 49 20.51 22.91 0.41
CA ARG A 49 19.97 24.28 0.31
C ARG A 49 19.88 25.00 1.66
N LEU A 50 19.16 24.45 2.64
CA LEU A 50 18.94 25.14 3.93
C LEU A 50 20.23 25.28 4.77
N GLN A 51 21.04 24.22 4.86
CA GLN A 51 22.34 24.30 5.55
C GLN A 51 23.29 25.29 4.85
N PRO A 52 23.45 25.27 3.52
CA PRO A 52 24.15 26.31 2.77
C PRO A 52 23.69 27.73 3.04
N ILE A 53 22.38 28.00 3.04
CA ILE A 53 21.85 29.35 3.35
C ILE A 53 22.34 29.82 4.72
N ARG A 54 22.31 28.93 5.73
CA ARG A 54 22.82 29.23 7.08
C ARG A 54 24.33 29.46 7.08
N GLN A 55 25.10 28.62 6.39
CA GLN A 55 26.56 28.74 6.30
C GLN A 55 26.97 30.07 5.65
N LEU A 56 26.39 30.40 4.50
CA LEU A 56 26.64 31.66 3.77
C LEU A 56 26.24 32.87 4.63
N GLY A 57 25.12 32.77 5.34
CA GLY A 57 24.68 33.81 6.29
C GLY A 57 25.66 34.02 7.44
N GLN A 58 26.22 32.93 7.99
CA GLN A 58 27.24 33.00 9.03
C GLN A 58 28.54 33.63 8.51
N ILE A 59 28.95 33.33 7.28
CA ILE A 59 30.12 33.97 6.65
C ILE A 59 29.91 35.49 6.55
N ARG A 60 28.72 35.95 6.14
CA ARG A 60 28.40 37.39 6.10
C ARG A 60 28.45 38.04 7.48
N THR A 61 27.95 37.36 8.51
CA THR A 61 28.03 37.84 9.91
C THR A 61 29.49 37.92 10.37
N ASN A 62 30.28 36.89 10.11
CA ASN A 62 31.70 36.86 10.43
C ASN A 62 32.47 37.97 9.70
N ASN A 63 32.18 38.22 8.42
CA ASN A 63 32.80 39.31 7.66
C ASN A 63 32.54 40.68 8.30
N ARG A 64 31.32 40.93 8.81
CA ARG A 64 31.01 42.18 9.53
C ARG A 64 31.80 42.31 10.83
N ALA A 65 31.96 41.21 11.57
CA ALA A 65 32.77 41.19 12.79
C ALA A 65 34.26 41.44 12.47
N ILE A 66 34.79 40.80 11.43
CA ILE A 66 36.16 41.00 10.96
C ILE A 66 36.40 42.47 10.58
N ASP A 67 35.47 43.12 9.87
CA ASP A 67 35.62 44.53 9.53
C ASP A 67 35.60 45.44 10.76
N ALA A 68 34.73 45.14 11.74
CA ALA A 68 34.67 45.89 12.99
C ALA A 68 35.99 45.78 13.76
N ASN A 69 36.50 44.56 13.93
CA ASN A 69 37.80 44.31 14.56
C ASN A 69 38.94 44.96 13.80
N THR A 70 38.92 44.94 12.46
CA THR A 70 39.94 45.61 11.63
C THR A 70 39.91 47.12 11.87
N LEU A 71 38.73 47.73 11.93
CA LEU A 71 38.58 49.17 12.22
C LEU A 71 39.01 49.51 13.65
N GLU A 72 38.68 48.67 14.63
CA GLU A 72 39.12 48.82 16.01
C GLU A 72 40.64 48.76 16.16
N MET A 73 41.31 47.88 15.39
CA MET A 73 42.77 47.86 15.32
C MET A 73 43.34 49.15 14.74
N ILE A 74 42.73 49.70 13.69
CA ILE A 74 43.14 50.98 13.06
C ILE A 74 43.02 52.15 14.03
N LEU A 75 42.01 52.13 14.91
CA LEU A 75 41.70 53.25 15.83
C LEU A 75 42.44 53.16 17.18
N SER A 76 42.82 51.96 17.62
CA SER A 76 43.50 51.76 18.90
C SER A 76 45.02 51.85 18.76
N LYS A 77 45.69 52.34 19.81
CA LYS A 77 47.17 52.30 19.97
C LYS A 77 47.62 51.30 21.02
N ASP A 78 46.68 50.62 21.68
CA ASP A 78 46.96 49.62 22.70
C ASP A 78 47.32 48.29 22.00
N GLU A 79 48.58 47.87 22.12
CA GLU A 79 49.11 46.66 21.47
C GLU A 79 48.42 45.38 21.96
N ASP A 80 48.07 45.29 23.24
CA ASP A 80 47.40 44.12 23.81
C ASP A 80 45.97 44.05 23.28
N TYR A 81 45.29 45.19 23.19
CA TYR A 81 43.97 45.29 22.56
C TYR A 81 44.03 44.91 21.08
N GLN A 82 44.99 45.45 20.32
CA GLN A 82 45.17 45.12 18.90
C GLN A 82 45.43 43.61 18.70
N ARG A 83 46.20 42.98 19.58
CA ARG A 83 46.47 41.53 19.54
C ARG A 83 45.18 40.72 19.75
N GLU A 84 44.35 41.11 20.72
CA GLU A 84 43.07 40.45 20.96
C GLU A 84 42.13 40.54 19.75
N ARG A 85 42.04 41.71 19.11
CA ARG A 85 41.24 41.89 17.89
C ARG A 85 41.78 41.07 16.72
N LEU A 86 43.11 40.96 16.59
CA LEU A 86 43.75 40.13 15.57
C LEU A 86 43.41 38.64 15.77
N ASP A 87 43.43 38.15 17.01
CA ASP A 87 43.06 36.78 17.33
C ASP A 87 41.60 36.49 16.92
N GLU A 88 40.67 37.41 17.22
CA GLU A 88 39.27 37.26 16.78
C GLU A 88 39.11 37.27 15.26
N ILE A 89 39.87 38.10 14.55
CA ILE A 89 39.87 38.11 13.07
C ILE A 89 40.29 36.73 12.55
N GLN A 90 41.42 36.21 13.05
CA GLN A 90 41.94 34.91 12.61
C GLN A 90 40.99 33.76 12.92
N GLU A 91 40.33 33.78 14.09
CA GLU A 91 39.31 32.80 14.44
C GLU A 91 38.15 32.81 13.43
N LYS A 92 37.63 33.99 13.11
CA LYS A 92 36.51 34.15 12.18
C LYS A 92 36.87 33.82 10.75
N GLU A 93 38.09 34.11 10.32
CA GLU A 93 38.61 33.70 9.01
C GLU A 93 38.74 32.17 8.92
N ALA A 94 39.25 31.52 9.97
CA ALA A 94 39.30 30.07 10.04
C ALA A 94 37.90 29.43 10.02
N GLU A 95 36.93 30.01 10.74
CA GLU A 95 35.53 29.59 10.70
C GLU A 95 34.94 29.73 9.30
N ASN A 96 35.16 30.87 8.63
CA ASN A 96 34.70 31.12 7.26
C ASN A 96 35.25 30.09 6.28
N ASN A 97 36.56 29.78 6.35
CA ASN A 97 37.19 28.77 5.51
C ASN A 97 36.55 27.40 5.72
N LYS A 98 36.25 27.03 6.96
CA LYS A 98 35.56 25.78 7.29
C LYS A 98 34.13 25.75 6.73
N LEU A 99 33.36 26.83 6.91
CA LEU A 99 31.98 26.95 6.40
C LEU A 99 31.95 26.89 4.88
N MET A 100 32.88 27.58 4.20
CA MET A 100 32.98 27.56 2.74
C MET A 100 33.36 26.17 2.23
N ALA A 101 34.32 25.50 2.87
CA ALA A 101 34.68 24.13 2.51
C ALA A 101 33.55 23.11 2.74
N GLN A 102 32.62 23.38 3.67
CA GLN A 102 31.41 22.58 3.82
C GLN A 102 30.40 22.87 2.71
N TYR A 103 30.22 24.15 2.36
CA TYR A 103 29.36 24.56 1.25
C TYR A 103 29.82 23.91 -0.06
N GLU A 104 31.12 23.94 -0.37
CA GLU A 104 31.71 23.33 -1.58
C GLU A 104 31.50 21.82 -1.74
N LYS A 105 31.11 21.12 -0.67
CA LYS A 105 30.85 19.67 -0.70
C LYS A 105 29.39 19.33 -1.00
N THR A 106 28.49 20.32 -1.04
CA THR A 106 27.07 20.07 -1.34
C THR A 106 26.85 19.89 -2.83
N PHE A 107 25.65 19.45 -3.20
CA PHE A 107 25.25 19.44 -4.60
C PHE A 107 25.02 20.87 -5.12
N MET A 108 25.91 21.38 -5.98
CA MET A 108 25.83 22.74 -6.54
C MET A 108 25.19 22.78 -7.93
N LEU A 109 24.31 23.76 -8.12
CA LEU A 109 23.80 24.17 -9.43
C LEU A 109 24.89 24.91 -10.23
N ASP A 110 24.73 24.98 -11.54
CA ASP A 110 25.74 25.62 -12.41
C ASP A 110 25.85 27.13 -12.16
N ASN A 111 24.73 27.81 -11.89
CA ASN A 111 24.73 29.22 -11.51
C ASN A 111 25.30 29.47 -10.09
N GLU A 112 25.24 28.49 -9.19
CA GLU A 112 25.93 28.56 -7.90
C GLU A 112 27.45 28.49 -8.09
N LYS A 113 27.93 27.57 -8.96
CA LYS A 113 29.36 27.44 -9.25
C LYS A 113 29.94 28.72 -9.84
N GLU A 114 29.24 29.32 -10.80
CA GLU A 114 29.66 30.60 -11.40
C GLU A 114 29.84 31.70 -10.34
N LYS A 115 28.88 31.82 -9.41
CA LYS A 115 28.97 32.80 -8.32
C LYS A 115 30.05 32.45 -7.31
N LEU A 116 30.25 31.17 -7.03
CA LEU A 116 31.33 30.72 -6.17
C LEU A 116 32.71 31.04 -6.75
N ASP A 117 32.89 30.94 -8.07
CA ASP A 117 34.15 31.31 -8.72
C ASP A 117 34.43 32.82 -8.53
N VAL A 118 33.42 33.68 -8.69
CA VAL A 118 33.53 35.12 -8.38
C VAL A 118 33.94 35.35 -6.92
N TYR A 119 33.38 34.59 -5.98
CA TYR A 119 33.79 34.67 -4.58
C TYR A 119 35.27 34.31 -4.40
N LYS A 120 35.71 33.19 -5.00
CA LYS A 120 37.09 32.68 -4.90
C LYS A 120 38.12 33.62 -5.52
N GLU A 121 37.77 34.28 -6.63
CA GLU A 121 38.64 35.27 -7.28
C GLU A 121 38.86 36.50 -6.39
N ASN A 122 37.85 36.94 -5.66
CA ASN A 122 37.91 38.20 -4.90
C ASN A 122 38.32 38.03 -3.42
N ILE A 123 38.19 36.83 -2.85
CA ILE A 123 38.45 36.62 -1.41
C ILE A 123 39.94 36.74 -1.07
N GLY A 124 40.82 36.37 -2.01
CA GLY A 124 42.27 36.53 -1.86
C GLY A 124 42.68 38.00 -1.81
N ASP A 125 42.17 38.81 -2.72
CA ASP A 125 42.42 40.26 -2.76
C ASP A 125 41.90 40.94 -1.49
N LEU A 126 40.73 40.53 -0.99
CA LEU A 126 40.19 41.05 0.27
C LEU A 126 41.09 40.70 1.47
N ALA A 127 41.59 39.47 1.53
CA ALA A 127 42.51 39.04 2.58
C ALA A 127 43.84 39.81 2.51
N GLN A 128 44.37 40.05 1.31
CA GLN A 128 45.60 40.83 1.12
C GLN A 128 45.42 42.29 1.56
N ALA A 129 44.35 42.97 1.11
CA ALA A 129 44.07 44.35 1.51
C ALA A 129 43.86 44.48 3.02
N ARG A 130 43.24 43.47 3.66
CA ARG A 130 43.09 43.40 5.11
C ARG A 130 44.42 43.24 5.83
N SER A 131 45.28 42.34 5.36
CA SER A 131 46.62 42.15 5.92
C SER A 131 47.45 43.43 5.82
N GLU A 132 47.36 44.18 4.71
CA GLU A 132 48.02 45.47 4.56
C GLU A 132 47.51 46.50 5.57
N ALA A 133 46.18 46.64 5.71
CA ALA A 133 45.59 47.58 6.67
C ALA A 133 45.96 47.23 8.13
N ILE A 134 45.98 45.94 8.48
CA ILE A 134 46.39 45.47 9.81
C ILE A 134 47.88 45.81 10.06
N GLN A 135 48.76 45.55 9.10
CA GLN A 135 50.19 45.87 9.24
C GLN A 135 50.40 47.37 9.41
N LEU A 136 49.72 48.21 8.61
CA LEU A 136 49.79 49.66 8.74
C LEU A 136 49.27 50.13 10.11
N ALA A 137 48.23 49.51 10.65
CA ALA A 137 47.73 49.82 12.00
C ALA A 137 48.74 49.48 13.10
N GLN A 138 49.44 48.34 12.97
CA GLN A 138 50.51 47.92 13.89
C GLN A 138 51.76 48.81 13.79
N ASP A 139 52.03 49.33 12.59
CA ASP A 139 53.13 50.28 12.34
C ASP A 139 52.78 51.74 12.77
N GLU A 140 51.71 51.93 13.56
CA GLU A 140 51.16 53.22 13.99
C GLU A 140 50.72 54.18 12.86
N LYS A 141 50.45 53.65 11.66
CA LYS A 141 50.03 54.39 10.47
C LYS A 141 48.53 54.33 10.23
N GLY A 142 47.75 54.73 11.24
CA GLY A 142 46.29 54.63 11.24
C GLY A 142 45.58 55.31 10.06
N ASP A 143 46.04 56.49 9.62
CA ASP A 143 45.44 57.20 8.48
C ASP A 143 45.64 56.45 7.15
N GLU A 144 46.82 55.86 6.96
CA GLU A 144 47.15 55.05 5.78
C GLU A 144 46.35 53.74 5.79
N ALA A 145 46.27 53.09 6.94
CA ALA A 145 45.46 51.90 7.16
C ALA A 145 43.97 52.16 6.87
N TYR A 146 43.43 53.29 7.35
CA TYR A 146 42.05 53.68 7.09
C TYR A 146 41.79 53.98 5.61
N ASN A 147 42.76 54.55 4.89
CA ASN A 147 42.65 54.76 3.44
C ASN A 147 42.59 53.42 2.68
N VAL A 148 43.37 52.42 3.07
CA VAL A 148 43.26 51.05 2.52
C VAL A 148 41.89 50.45 2.85
N PHE A 149 41.45 50.57 4.11
CA PHE A 149 40.15 50.05 4.54
C PHE A 149 38.99 50.66 3.75
N SER A 150 38.90 51.99 3.71
CA SER A 150 37.78 52.71 3.11
C SER A 150 37.70 52.58 1.58
N LYS A 151 38.84 52.45 0.89
CA LYS A 151 38.87 52.38 -0.59
C LYS A 151 38.93 50.95 -1.12
N GLN A 152 39.73 50.07 -0.52
CA GLN A 152 39.96 48.72 -1.03
C GLN A 152 39.06 47.70 -0.33
N ILE A 153 39.18 47.58 1.00
CA ILE A 153 38.45 46.56 1.78
C ILE A 153 36.95 46.72 1.62
N VAL A 154 36.41 47.93 1.78
CA VAL A 154 34.97 48.20 1.63
C VAL A 154 34.46 47.82 0.23
N THR A 155 35.23 48.10 -0.82
CA THR A 155 34.86 47.78 -2.22
C THR A 155 34.84 46.27 -2.44
N LEU A 156 35.92 45.57 -2.12
CA LEU A 156 36.04 44.12 -2.29
C LEU A 156 35.01 43.37 -1.44
N ARG A 157 34.81 43.80 -0.19
CA ARG A 157 33.77 43.26 0.69
C ARG A 157 32.39 43.43 0.11
N THR A 158 32.08 44.57 -0.52
CA THR A 158 30.76 44.78 -1.12
C THR A 158 30.50 43.78 -2.23
N THR A 159 31.50 43.54 -3.09
CA THR A 159 31.45 42.47 -4.10
C THR A 159 31.21 41.11 -3.45
N ILE A 160 32.03 40.72 -2.47
CA ILE A 160 31.90 39.43 -1.76
C ILE A 160 30.53 39.27 -1.10
N ASN A 161 30.03 40.30 -0.39
CA ASN A 161 28.75 40.22 0.29
C ASN A 161 27.56 40.12 -0.67
N ASN A 162 27.64 40.78 -1.83
CA ASN A 162 26.63 40.64 -2.87
C ASN A 162 26.67 39.24 -3.49
N THR A 163 27.87 38.68 -3.74
CA THR A 163 28.02 37.30 -4.21
C THR A 163 27.45 36.29 -3.21
N LEU A 164 27.72 36.46 -1.91
CA LEU A 164 27.14 35.60 -0.86
C LEU A 164 25.60 35.73 -0.79
N ASP A 165 25.06 36.93 -1.00
CA ASP A 165 23.61 37.17 -1.04
C ASP A 165 22.95 36.52 -2.28
N ASP A 166 23.60 36.62 -3.45
CA ASP A 166 23.19 35.93 -4.67
C ASP A 166 23.15 34.41 -4.46
N LEU A 167 24.20 33.83 -3.85
CA LEU A 167 24.26 32.41 -3.52
C LEU A 167 23.13 31.99 -2.57
N GLN A 168 22.86 32.79 -1.53
CA GLN A 168 21.73 32.55 -0.63
C GLN A 168 20.38 32.61 -1.37
N THR A 169 20.23 33.56 -2.29
CA THR A 169 19.02 33.72 -3.11
C THR A 169 18.79 32.50 -4.00
N ILE A 170 19.82 32.05 -4.72
CA ILE A 170 19.74 30.85 -5.57
C ILE A 170 19.33 29.62 -4.74
N ASN A 171 19.97 29.41 -3.58
CA ASN A 171 19.64 28.30 -2.70
C ASN A 171 18.19 28.38 -2.18
N ASN A 172 17.71 29.57 -1.83
CA ASN A 172 16.36 29.78 -1.32
C ASN A 172 15.30 29.57 -2.41
N GLU A 173 15.58 30.01 -3.64
CA GLU A 173 14.71 29.78 -4.80
C GLU A 173 14.61 28.29 -5.13
N GLU A 174 15.73 27.57 -5.13
CA GLU A 174 15.70 26.13 -5.38
C GLU A 174 15.07 25.35 -4.22
N ALA A 175 15.29 25.75 -2.95
CA ALA A 175 14.56 25.18 -1.82
C ALA A 175 13.04 25.37 -1.96
N LYS A 176 12.60 26.55 -2.43
CA LYS A 176 11.18 26.83 -2.70
C LYS A 176 10.65 25.98 -3.87
N SER A 177 11.42 25.80 -4.93
CA SER A 177 11.12 24.92 -6.06
C SER A 177 10.93 23.46 -5.59
N ILE A 178 11.85 22.95 -4.76
CA ILE A 178 11.75 21.62 -4.15
C ILE A 178 10.49 21.50 -3.28
N TYR A 179 10.23 22.47 -2.41
CA TYR A 179 9.02 22.49 -1.59
C TYR A 179 7.74 22.42 -2.42
N GLN A 180 7.65 23.20 -3.51
CA GLN A 180 6.49 23.17 -4.41
C GLN A 180 6.35 21.82 -5.11
N LYS A 181 7.45 21.23 -5.60
CA LYS A 181 7.48 19.89 -6.20
C LYS A 181 7.04 18.81 -5.21
N ASN A 182 7.46 18.91 -3.94
CA ASN A 182 7.06 17.97 -2.88
C ASN A 182 5.58 18.10 -2.56
N LYS A 183 5.06 19.33 -2.43
CA LYS A 183 3.63 19.58 -2.23
C LYS A 183 2.77 19.02 -3.37
N GLN A 184 3.20 19.23 -4.61
CA GLN A 184 2.52 18.68 -5.78
C GLN A 184 2.60 17.15 -5.81
N SER A 185 3.77 16.57 -5.50
CA SER A 185 3.96 15.12 -5.44
C SER A 185 3.08 14.48 -4.38
N ALA A 186 2.95 15.09 -3.19
CA ALA A 186 2.04 14.64 -2.15
C ALA A 186 0.57 14.67 -2.59
N LYS A 187 0.14 15.76 -3.25
CA LYS A 187 -1.22 15.86 -3.80
C LYS A 187 -1.46 14.76 -4.84
N SER A 188 -0.53 14.58 -5.78
CA SER A 188 -0.60 13.51 -6.78
C SER A 188 -0.61 12.11 -6.14
N ALA A 189 0.18 11.87 -5.09
CA ALA A 189 0.18 10.61 -4.35
C ALA A 189 -1.19 10.31 -3.77
N VAL A 190 -1.79 11.27 -3.04
CA VAL A 190 -3.12 11.11 -2.44
C VAL A 190 -4.18 10.86 -3.51
N THR A 191 -4.20 11.64 -4.60
CA THR A 191 -5.15 11.44 -5.69
C THR A 191 -5.00 10.05 -6.33
N THR A 192 -3.78 9.62 -6.63
CA THR A 192 -3.51 8.29 -7.21
C THR A 192 -3.93 7.17 -6.26
N ILE A 193 -3.58 7.27 -4.97
CA ILE A 193 -3.95 6.28 -3.95
C ILE A 193 -5.48 6.16 -3.85
N LEU A 194 -6.21 7.28 -3.81
CA LEU A 194 -7.67 7.28 -3.73
C LEU A 194 -8.30 6.63 -4.97
N LEU A 195 -7.83 6.97 -6.17
CA LEU A 195 -8.35 6.40 -7.42
C LEU A 195 -8.08 4.89 -7.51
N VAL A 196 -6.84 4.47 -7.21
CA VAL A 196 -6.46 3.05 -7.22
C VAL A 196 -7.23 2.27 -6.16
N SER A 197 -7.36 2.82 -4.95
CA SER A 197 -8.11 2.18 -3.85
C SER A 197 -9.59 2.04 -4.21
N ALA A 198 -10.21 3.08 -4.76
CA ALA A 198 -11.60 3.02 -5.21
C ALA A 198 -11.80 1.94 -6.29
N LEU A 199 -10.91 1.88 -7.28
CA LEU A 199 -10.95 0.86 -8.32
C LEU A 199 -10.79 -0.56 -7.76
N VAL A 200 -9.81 -0.76 -6.87
CA VAL A 200 -9.56 -2.03 -6.17
C VAL A 200 -10.78 -2.48 -5.37
N ILE A 201 -11.43 -1.55 -4.64
CA ILE A 201 -12.61 -1.85 -3.83
C ILE A 201 -13.75 -2.29 -4.75
N LEU A 202 -14.01 -1.55 -5.83
CA LEU A 202 -15.04 -1.91 -6.81
C LEU A 202 -14.80 -3.29 -7.43
N LEU A 203 -13.56 -3.59 -7.81
CA LEU A 203 -13.19 -4.89 -8.37
C LEU A 203 -13.33 -6.02 -7.34
N THR A 204 -12.87 -5.82 -6.11
CA THR A 204 -12.98 -6.80 -5.02
C THR A 204 -14.43 -7.10 -4.68
N ILE A 205 -15.28 -6.07 -4.58
CA ILE A 205 -16.72 -6.22 -4.36
C ILE A 205 -17.36 -6.96 -5.54
N GLY A 206 -17.05 -6.56 -6.79
CA GLY A 206 -17.60 -7.19 -7.99
C GLY A 206 -17.28 -8.69 -8.07
N ILE A 207 -16.02 -9.05 -7.85
CA ILE A 207 -15.56 -10.44 -7.84
C ILE A 207 -16.16 -11.21 -6.66
N GLY A 208 -16.21 -10.61 -5.47
CA GLY A 208 -16.81 -11.20 -4.29
C GLY A 208 -18.30 -11.52 -4.49
N LEU A 209 -19.07 -10.59 -5.04
CA LEU A 209 -20.48 -10.81 -5.38
C LEU A 209 -20.68 -11.89 -6.44
N LEU A 210 -19.79 -11.95 -7.44
CA LEU A 210 -19.82 -12.96 -8.49
C LEU A 210 -19.58 -14.35 -7.89
N ILE A 211 -18.51 -14.52 -7.11
CA ILE A 211 -18.17 -15.79 -6.45
C ILE A 211 -19.27 -16.20 -5.46
N ALA A 212 -19.77 -15.25 -4.65
CA ALA A 212 -20.86 -15.50 -3.72
C ALA A 212 -22.08 -16.06 -4.45
N ARG A 213 -22.51 -15.42 -5.56
CA ARG A 213 -23.63 -15.93 -6.38
C ARG A 213 -23.36 -17.31 -6.99
N MET A 214 -22.13 -17.60 -7.39
CA MET A 214 -21.74 -18.91 -7.94
C MET A 214 -21.79 -20.05 -6.92
N ILE A 215 -21.68 -19.72 -5.63
CA ILE A 215 -21.72 -20.71 -4.54
C ILE A 215 -23.14 -20.79 -3.97
N THR A 216 -23.72 -19.66 -3.56
CA THR A 216 -24.97 -19.61 -2.81
C THR A 216 -26.18 -20.02 -3.64
N LYS A 217 -26.24 -19.63 -4.93
CA LYS A 217 -27.37 -19.97 -5.79
C LYS A 217 -27.55 -21.50 -5.96
N PRO A 218 -26.56 -22.26 -6.47
CA PRO A 218 -26.75 -23.70 -6.66
C PRO A 218 -26.86 -24.48 -5.34
N LEU A 219 -26.25 -24.01 -4.24
CA LEU A 219 -26.50 -24.59 -2.91
C LEU A 219 -27.96 -24.41 -2.47
N ASN A 220 -28.54 -23.23 -2.71
CA ASN A 220 -29.94 -22.97 -2.37
C ASN A 220 -30.89 -23.76 -3.28
N ASP A 221 -30.53 -23.97 -4.55
CA ASP A 221 -31.29 -24.81 -5.47
C ASP A 221 -31.34 -26.27 -4.98
N ILE A 222 -30.19 -26.86 -4.58
CA ILE A 222 -30.16 -28.22 -3.99
C ILE A 222 -30.94 -28.27 -2.68
N LYS A 223 -30.79 -27.28 -1.79
CA LYS A 223 -31.55 -27.19 -0.54
C LYS A 223 -33.06 -27.25 -0.79
N ASN A 224 -33.55 -26.48 -1.77
CA ASN A 224 -34.97 -26.47 -2.11
C ASN A 224 -35.44 -27.82 -2.65
N LEU A 225 -34.64 -28.48 -3.51
CA LEU A 225 -34.97 -29.83 -4.00
C LEU A 225 -35.01 -30.88 -2.88
N MET A 226 -34.10 -30.78 -1.91
CA MET A 226 -34.13 -31.64 -0.72
C MET A 226 -35.38 -31.40 0.13
N GLU A 227 -35.80 -30.15 0.31
CA GLU A 227 -37.02 -29.82 1.03
C GLU A 227 -38.26 -30.39 0.33
N THR A 228 -38.31 -30.35 -1.01
CA THR A 228 -39.38 -30.99 -1.78
C THR A 228 -39.36 -32.51 -1.63
N ALA A 229 -38.19 -33.14 -1.72
CA ALA A 229 -38.05 -34.59 -1.55
C ALA A 229 -38.46 -35.08 -0.14
N LYS A 230 -38.24 -34.27 0.89
CA LYS A 230 -38.69 -34.54 2.27
C LYS A 230 -40.21 -34.71 2.38
N TYR A 231 -40.99 -34.06 1.52
CA TYR A 231 -42.46 -34.22 1.45
C TYR A 231 -42.91 -35.40 0.57
N GLY A 232 -41.99 -36.25 0.13
CA GLY A 232 -42.29 -37.48 -0.62
C GLY A 232 -42.31 -37.31 -2.14
N ASP A 233 -41.98 -36.13 -2.68
CA ASP A 233 -41.82 -35.94 -4.12
C ASP A 233 -40.39 -36.29 -4.58
N PHE A 234 -40.23 -37.53 -5.05
CA PHE A 234 -38.98 -38.05 -5.60
C PHE A 234 -38.86 -37.89 -7.13
N GLN A 235 -39.67 -37.02 -7.76
CA GLN A 235 -39.48 -36.67 -9.17
C GLN A 235 -38.54 -35.48 -9.37
N VAL A 236 -38.10 -34.84 -8.29
CA VAL A 236 -37.16 -33.71 -8.32
C VAL A 236 -35.79 -34.11 -8.86
N LYS A 237 -35.16 -33.21 -9.61
CA LYS A 237 -33.82 -33.40 -10.19
C LYS A 237 -33.03 -32.10 -10.17
N GLY A 238 -31.80 -32.16 -9.66
CA GLY A 238 -30.86 -31.05 -9.73
C GLY A 238 -30.25 -30.91 -11.13
N THR A 239 -30.17 -29.66 -11.60
CA THR A 239 -29.70 -29.30 -12.97
C THR A 239 -28.34 -28.62 -12.99
N TYR A 240 -27.73 -28.38 -11.82
CA TYR A 240 -26.42 -27.74 -11.73
C TYR A 240 -25.30 -28.71 -12.15
N GLU A 241 -24.67 -28.42 -13.29
CA GLU A 241 -23.57 -29.19 -13.84
C GLU A 241 -22.25 -28.40 -13.75
N SER A 242 -21.34 -28.90 -12.92
CA SER A 242 -19.99 -28.36 -12.74
C SER A 242 -19.06 -29.48 -12.27
N ASN A 243 -17.75 -29.30 -12.47
CA ASN A 243 -16.72 -30.19 -11.92
C ASN A 243 -16.29 -29.82 -10.50
N ASP A 244 -17.00 -28.88 -9.86
CA ASP A 244 -16.75 -28.47 -8.48
C ASP A 244 -17.52 -29.33 -7.46
N GLU A 245 -17.32 -29.05 -6.18
CA GLU A 245 -17.95 -29.77 -5.07
C GLU A 245 -19.48 -29.67 -5.10
N ILE A 246 -20.05 -28.59 -5.66
CA ILE A 246 -21.50 -28.40 -5.76
C ILE A 246 -22.08 -29.25 -6.91
N GLY A 247 -21.35 -29.39 -8.01
CA GLY A 247 -21.70 -30.32 -9.09
C GLY A 247 -21.67 -31.77 -8.64
N LEU A 248 -20.64 -32.16 -7.87
CA LEU A 248 -20.55 -33.49 -7.26
C LEU A 248 -21.71 -33.73 -6.27
N LEU A 249 -22.06 -32.72 -5.46
CA LEU A 249 -23.20 -32.77 -4.55
C LEU A 249 -24.52 -32.96 -5.33
N THR A 250 -24.70 -32.21 -6.43
CA THR A 250 -25.87 -32.33 -7.31
C THR A 250 -26.01 -33.72 -7.90
N ALA A 251 -24.90 -34.29 -8.41
CA ALA A 251 -24.88 -35.63 -8.96
C ALA A 251 -25.20 -36.70 -7.90
N SER A 252 -24.64 -36.54 -6.70
CA SER A 252 -24.89 -37.45 -5.56
C SER A 252 -26.35 -37.38 -5.09
N PHE A 253 -26.93 -36.18 -5.02
CA PHE A 253 -28.35 -35.98 -4.73
C PHE A 253 -29.25 -36.68 -5.76
N ASN A 254 -28.98 -36.49 -7.06
CA ASN A 254 -29.75 -37.12 -8.12
C ASN A 254 -29.69 -38.66 -8.04
N LYS A 255 -28.52 -39.24 -7.71
CA LYS A 255 -28.36 -40.68 -7.51
C LYS A 255 -29.15 -41.20 -6.29
N MET A 256 -29.17 -40.45 -5.20
CA MET A 256 -29.95 -40.77 -4.00
C MET A 256 -31.45 -40.79 -4.29
N ILE A 257 -31.98 -39.76 -4.97
CA ILE A 257 -33.41 -39.69 -5.36
C ILE A 257 -33.77 -40.84 -6.30
N GLY A 258 -32.90 -41.18 -7.26
CA GLY A 258 -33.09 -42.33 -8.14
C GLY A 258 -33.22 -43.65 -7.37
N GLY A 259 -32.32 -43.90 -6.41
CA GLY A 259 -32.38 -45.11 -5.57
C GLY A 259 -33.61 -45.16 -4.65
N LEU A 260 -34.04 -44.02 -4.10
CA LEU A 260 -35.28 -43.94 -3.33
C LEU A 260 -36.52 -44.25 -4.18
N LYS A 261 -36.56 -43.74 -5.42
CA LYS A 261 -37.63 -44.04 -6.37
C LYS A 261 -37.69 -45.54 -6.71
N GLU A 262 -36.55 -46.16 -7.00
CA GLU A 262 -36.46 -47.60 -7.25
C GLU A 262 -36.91 -48.43 -6.05
N MET A 263 -36.52 -48.03 -4.83
CA MET A 263 -36.95 -48.68 -3.59
C MET A 263 -38.47 -48.62 -3.41
N ILE A 264 -39.09 -47.45 -3.63
CA ILE A 264 -40.55 -47.29 -3.53
C ILE A 264 -41.28 -48.13 -4.58
N MET A 265 -40.78 -48.17 -5.82
CA MET A 265 -41.33 -49.03 -6.87
C MET A 265 -41.23 -50.52 -6.48
N SER A 266 -40.11 -50.94 -5.91
CA SER A 266 -39.92 -52.31 -5.44
C SER A 266 -40.88 -52.66 -4.31
N VAL A 267 -41.08 -51.77 -3.33
CA VAL A 267 -42.05 -51.97 -2.24
C VAL A 267 -43.48 -52.04 -2.79
N GLY A 268 -43.83 -51.19 -3.75
CA GLY A 268 -45.14 -51.24 -4.42
C GLY A 268 -45.39 -52.58 -5.12
N ASN A 269 -44.39 -53.09 -5.86
CA ASN A 269 -44.48 -54.39 -6.50
C ASN A 269 -44.62 -55.53 -5.49
N ILE A 270 -43.82 -55.54 -4.43
CA ILE A 270 -43.91 -56.55 -3.35
C ILE A 270 -45.29 -56.51 -2.69
N SER A 271 -45.80 -55.33 -2.37
CA SER A 271 -47.15 -55.17 -1.79
C SER A 271 -48.24 -55.69 -2.73
N SER A 272 -48.13 -55.46 -4.04
CA SER A 272 -49.06 -56.01 -5.03
C SER A 272 -48.99 -57.53 -5.12
N THR A 273 -47.79 -58.11 -5.08
CA THR A 273 -47.61 -59.58 -5.02
C THR A 273 -48.21 -60.15 -3.74
N VAL A 274 -47.95 -59.53 -2.59
CA VAL A 274 -48.52 -59.95 -1.30
C VAL A 274 -50.05 -59.85 -1.29
N ALA A 275 -50.63 -58.80 -1.87
CA ALA A 275 -52.08 -58.67 -2.01
C ALA A 275 -52.67 -59.79 -2.86
N ALA A 276 -52.08 -60.05 -4.04
CA ALA A 276 -52.52 -61.14 -4.93
C ALA A 276 -52.42 -62.52 -4.25
N SER A 277 -51.31 -62.82 -3.56
CA SER A 277 -51.17 -64.07 -2.79
C SER A 277 -52.17 -64.17 -1.64
N SER A 278 -52.56 -63.04 -1.03
CA SER A 278 -53.58 -63.02 0.03
C SER A 278 -54.98 -63.30 -0.54
N GLU A 279 -55.31 -62.79 -1.72
CA GLU A 279 -56.55 -63.11 -2.43
C GLU A 279 -56.62 -64.59 -2.82
N GLU A 280 -55.52 -65.14 -3.38
CA GLU A 280 -55.42 -66.56 -3.73
C GLU A 280 -55.55 -67.46 -2.49
N LEU A 281 -54.92 -67.08 -1.38
CA LEU A 281 -55.04 -67.80 -0.11
C LEU A 281 -56.47 -67.75 0.44
N SER A 282 -57.13 -66.59 0.35
CA SER A 282 -58.53 -66.44 0.79
C SER A 282 -59.47 -67.31 -0.04
N ALA A 283 -59.30 -67.32 -1.37
CA ALA A 283 -60.06 -68.20 -2.25
C ALA A 283 -59.82 -69.69 -1.94
N SER A 284 -58.56 -70.05 -1.68
CA SER A 284 -58.19 -71.42 -1.28
C SER A 284 -58.81 -71.82 0.07
N ALA A 285 -58.85 -70.90 1.03
CA ALA A 285 -59.48 -71.11 2.33
C ALA A 285 -61.01 -71.29 2.20
N GLU A 286 -61.65 -70.51 1.34
CA GLU A 286 -63.07 -70.62 1.03
C GLU A 286 -63.40 -71.96 0.37
N GLN A 287 -62.58 -72.37 -0.60
CA GLN A 287 -62.70 -73.68 -1.25
C GLN A 287 -62.46 -74.84 -0.27
N ASN A 288 -61.51 -74.72 0.65
CA ASN A 288 -61.31 -75.69 1.72
C ASN A 288 -62.50 -75.76 2.67
N ASN A 289 -63.08 -74.61 3.06
CA ASN A 289 -64.30 -74.60 3.89
C ASN A 289 -65.47 -75.28 3.17
N SER A 290 -65.69 -74.98 1.89
CA SER A 290 -66.70 -75.69 1.10
C SER A 290 -66.43 -77.20 1.02
N ALA A 291 -65.16 -77.61 0.88
CA ALA A 291 -64.80 -79.03 0.91
C ALA A 291 -65.08 -79.66 2.29
N ILE A 292 -64.78 -78.97 3.39
CA ILE A 292 -65.08 -79.41 4.76
C ILE A 292 -66.59 -79.53 4.98
N GLU A 293 -67.40 -78.59 4.48
CA GLU A 293 -68.87 -78.69 4.50
C GLU A 293 -69.35 -79.92 3.72
N HIS A 294 -68.78 -80.16 2.54
CA HIS A 294 -69.13 -81.30 1.71
C HIS A 294 -68.75 -82.64 2.36
N ILE A 295 -67.57 -82.73 2.99
CA ILE A 295 -67.12 -83.89 3.77
C ILE A 295 -68.02 -84.09 4.98
N SER A 296 -68.37 -83.02 5.69
CA SER A 296 -69.27 -83.08 6.85
C SER A 296 -70.66 -83.61 6.43
N SER A 297 -71.21 -83.13 5.32
CA SER A 297 -72.46 -83.62 4.74
C SER A 297 -72.40 -85.10 4.33
N ILE A 298 -71.29 -85.53 3.71
CA ILE A 298 -71.08 -86.94 3.36
C ILE A 298 -70.97 -87.80 4.63
N THR A 299 -70.26 -87.32 5.65
CA THR A 299 -70.10 -88.01 6.93
C THR A 299 -71.43 -88.13 7.67
N GLU A 300 -72.28 -87.10 7.61
CA GLU A 300 -73.64 -87.11 8.14
C GLU A 300 -74.55 -88.10 7.37
N LYS A 301 -74.45 -88.14 6.03
CA LYS A 301 -75.12 -89.15 5.20
C LYS A 301 -74.61 -90.58 5.46
N LEU A 302 -73.33 -90.75 5.74
CA LEU A 302 -72.74 -92.06 6.06
C LEU A 302 -73.21 -92.52 7.44
N ALA A 303 -73.26 -91.61 8.41
CA ALA A 303 -73.81 -91.89 9.74
C ALA A 303 -75.31 -92.19 9.70
N SER A 304 -76.09 -91.51 8.87
CA SER A 304 -77.52 -91.82 8.68
C SER A 304 -77.74 -93.12 7.88
N GLY A 305 -76.89 -93.41 6.90
CA GLY A 305 -76.90 -94.68 6.15
C GLY A 305 -76.42 -95.90 6.94
N SER A 306 -75.59 -95.70 7.97
CA SER A 306 -75.13 -96.76 8.88
C SER A 306 -76.17 -97.12 9.96
N ASN A 307 -77.29 -96.40 10.05
CA ASN A 307 -78.39 -96.68 10.98
C ASN A 307 -79.57 -97.42 10.32
N HIS A 308 -79.31 -98.14 9.22
CA HIS A 308 -80.32 -98.93 8.53
C HIS A 308 -80.02 -100.44 8.55
#